data_AF-A0A2M7JVQ4-F1
#
_entry.id   AF-A0A2M7JVQ4-F1
#
_cell.length_a   1.000
_cell.length_b   1.000
_cell.length_c   1.000
_cell.angle_alpha   90.00
_cell.angle_beta   90.00
_cell.angle_gamma   90.00
#
_symmetry.space_group_name_H-M   'P 1'
#
loop_
_entity.id
_entity.type
_entity.pdbx_description
1 polymer ?
#
loop_
_entity_poly.entity_id
_entity_poly.type
_entity_poly.pdbx_seq_one_letter_code
_entity_poly.pdbx_strand_id
1 'polypeptide(L)' 'TDCDGALEALEEKMSLRWKKVVLLGAGGAARAIGFGLMERDCQLIIANRSQDRGIG' A
#
# COMPACT_ATOMS: atom_id res chain seq x y z
N THR A 1 2.15 -15.83 -0.15
CA THR A 1 2.65 -14.44 -0.15
C THR A 1 1.46 -13.56 -0.42
N ASP A 2 0.88 -12.97 0.63
CA ASP A 2 -0.40 -12.24 0.51
C ASP A 2 -0.21 -10.83 -0.06
N CYS A 3 1.00 -10.27 0.04
CA CYS A 3 1.33 -8.95 -0.49
C CYS A 3 1.59 -8.96 -1.99
N ASP A 4 2.44 -9.87 -2.48
CA ASP A 4 2.73 -9.97 -3.92
C ASP A 4 1.45 -10.27 -4.72
N GLY A 5 0.63 -11.22 -4.25
CA GLY A 5 -0.64 -11.52 -4.91
C GLY A 5 -1.61 -10.33 -4.92
N ALA A 6 -1.63 -9.49 -3.89
CA ALA A 6 -2.43 -8.27 -3.88
C ALA A 6 -1.92 -7.23 -4.88
N LEU A 7 -0.60 -7.09 -5.05
CA LEU A 7 0.01 -6.13 -5.97
C LEU A 7 -0.12 -6.61 -7.42
N GLU A 8 0.11 -7.89 -7.68
CA GLU A 8 -0.10 -8.52 -8.99
C GLU A 8 -1.55 -8.35 -9.45
N ALA A 9 -2.53 -8.61 -8.56
CA ALA A 9 -3.94 -8.42 -8.89
C ALA A 9 -4.29 -6.96 -9.24
N LEU A 10 -3.61 -5.98 -8.64
CA LEU A 10 -3.75 -4.57 -9.02
C LEU A 10 -3.09 -4.30 -10.39
N GLU A 11 -1.92 -4.87 -10.64
CA GLU A 11 -1.16 -4.73 -11.90
C GLU A 11 -1.88 -5.35 -13.10
N GLU A 12 -2.67 -6.41 -12.89
CA GLU A 12 -3.57 -6.98 -13.91
C GLU A 12 -4.65 -5.98 -14.37
N LYS A 13 -4.98 -4.98 -13.55
CA LYS A 13 -6.04 -4.01 -13.84
C LYS A 13 -5.50 -2.63 -14.19
N MET A 14 -4.33 -2.25 -13.66
CA MET A 14 -3.73 -0.94 -13.89
C MET A 14 -2.22 -0.91 -13.61
N SER A 15 -1.49 -0.04 -14.30
CA SER A 15 -0.12 0.27 -13.91
C SER A 15 -0.09 1.00 -12.57
N LEU A 16 0.74 0.51 -11.64
CA LEU A 16 0.94 1.10 -10.32
C LEU A 16 1.92 2.29 -10.32
N ARG A 17 2.79 2.38 -11.34
CA ARG A 17 3.82 3.41 -11.41
C ARG A 17 3.22 4.82 -11.38
N TRP A 18 3.73 5.68 -10.49
CA TRP A 18 3.30 7.08 -10.28
C TRP A 18 1.86 7.25 -9.80
N LYS A 19 1.18 6.18 -9.40
CA LYS A 19 -0.18 6.27 -8.87
C LYS A 19 -0.15 6.76 -7.43
N LYS A 20 -1.16 7.56 -7.07
CA LYS A 20 -1.45 7.92 -5.69
C LYS A 20 -2.34 6.84 -5.09
N VAL A 21 -1.92 6.27 -3.97
CA VAL A 21 -2.63 5.21 -3.27
C VAL A 21 -2.92 5.65 -1.85
N VAL A 22 -4.18 5.56 -1.44
CA VAL A 22 -4.59 5.77 -0.05
C VAL A 22 -4.79 4.42 0.60
N LEU A 23 -3.98 4.12 1.61
CA LEU A 23 -4.04 2.89 2.38
C LEU A 23 -4.76 3.17 3.71
N LEU A 24 -5.89 2.50 3.91
CA LEU A 24 -6.70 2.63 5.12
C LEU A 24 -6.30 1.55 6.13
N GLY A 25 -5.71 1.98 7.25
CA GLY A 25 -5.22 1.12 8.32
C GLY A 25 -3.69 0.95 8.32
N ALA A 26 -3.14 0.63 9.49
CA ALA A 26 -1.69 0.56 9.72
C ALA A 26 -1.24 -0.74 10.43
N GLY A 27 -2.01 -1.81 10.27
CA GLY A 27 -1.67 -3.15 10.75
C GLY A 27 -0.54 -3.80 9.92
N GLY A 28 -0.07 -4.98 10.34
CA GLY A 28 1.05 -5.66 9.69
C GLY A 28 0.86 -5.90 8.18
N ALA A 29 -0.33 -6.37 7.78
CA ALA A 29 -0.66 -6.58 6.36
C ALA A 29 -0.67 -5.28 5.55
N ALA A 30 -1.24 -4.21 6.12
CA ALA A 30 -1.27 -2.90 5.48
C ALA A 30 0.16 -2.38 5.24
N ARG A 31 1.05 -2.49 6.24
CA ARG A 31 2.46 -2.10 6.09
C ARG A 31 3.15 -2.90 5.00
N ALA A 32 2.97 -4.21 4.95
CA ALA A 32 3.61 -5.07 3.96
C ALA A 32 3.13 -4.74 2.53
N ILE A 33 1.83 -4.48 2.34
CA ILE A 33 1.30 -3.97 1.05
C ILE A 33 1.87 -2.58 0.73
N GLY A 34 1.93 -1.69 1.73
CA GLY A 34 2.48 -0.34 1.58
C GLY A 34 3.94 -0.34 1.10
N PHE A 35 4.78 -1.24 1.64
CA PHE A 35 6.16 -1.41 1.16
C PHE A 35 6.21 -1.81 -0.31
N GLY A 36 5.45 -2.83 -0.72
CA GLY A 36 5.46 -3.26 -2.11
C GLY A 36 4.86 -2.25 -3.10
N LEU A 37 3.99 -1.35 -2.63
CA LEU A 37 3.53 -0.18 -3.42
C LEU A 37 4.65 0.85 -3.61
N MET A 38 5.43 1.14 -2.57
CA MET A 38 6.57 2.07 -2.65
C MET A 38 7.66 1.54 -3.59
N GLU A 39 7.92 0.23 -3.60
CA GLU A 39 8.87 -0.41 -4.54
C GLU A 39 8.43 -0.29 -6.01
N ARG A 40 7.15 0.02 -6.26
CA ARG A 40 6.56 0.19 -7.60
C ARG A 40 6.36 1.66 -8.00
N ASP A 41 7.11 2.58 -7.40
CA ASP A 41 7.01 4.03 -7.61
C ASP A 41 5.61 4.61 -7.31
N CYS A 42 4.84 4.01 -6.39
CA CYS A 42 3.58 4.61 -5.95
C CYS A 42 3.82 5.74 -4.94
N GLN A 43 2.95 6.75 -4.97
CA GLN A 43 2.84 7.73 -3.91
C GLN A 43 1.82 7.23 -2.87
N LEU A 44 2.33 6.74 -1.73
CA LEU A 44 1.50 6.17 -0.67
C LEU A 44 1.06 7.25 0.33
N ILE A 45 -0.22 7.22 0.70
CA ILE A 45 -0.80 7.99 1.80
C ILE A 45 -1.44 6.98 2.75
N ILE A 46 -0.99 6.93 4.00
CA ILE A 46 -1.56 6.06 5.02
C ILE A 46 -2.54 6.86 5.87
N ALA A 47 -3.79 6.41 5.97
CA ALA A 47 -4.80 6.99 6.86
C ALA A 47 -5.33 5.94 7.83
N ASN A 48 -5.40 6.26 9.11
CA ASN A 48 -5.90 5.37 10.16
C ASN A 48 -6.83 6.13 11.10
N ARG A 49 -7.87 5.45 11.62
CA ARG A 49 -8.89 6.03 12.51
C ARG A 49 -8.31 6.48 13.86
N SER A 50 -7.20 5.88 14.28
CA SER A 50 -6.47 6.22 15.51
C SER A 50 -5.05 6.67 15.18
N GLN A 51 -4.65 7.85 15.62
CA GLN A 51 -3.30 8.42 15.40
C GLN A 51 -2.16 7.55 15.96
N ASP A 52 -2.49 6.59 16.84
CA ASP A 52 -1.55 5.74 17.55
C ASP A 52 -0.73 4.81 16.64
N ARG A 53 -1.19 4.57 15.41
CA ARG A 53 -0.49 3.74 14.42
C ARG A 53 -0.47 4.44 13.07
N GLY A 54 0.52 5.29 12.87
CA GLY A 54 0.90 5.88 11.58
C GLY A 54 2.31 6.41 11.72
N ILE A 55 3.30 5.69 11.19
CA ILE A 55 4.70 6.12 11.18
C ILE A 55 5.20 5.97 9.75
N GLY A 56 5.72 7.06 9.18
CA GLY A 56 6.39 7.13 7.88
C GLY A 56 5.46 7.47 6.73
#